data_AF-A0A124IV96-F1
#
_entry.id   AF-A0A124IV96-F1
#
_cell.length_a   1.000
_cell.length_b   1.000
_cell.length_c   1.000
_cell.angle_alpha   90.00
_cell.angle_beta   90.00
_cell.angle_gamma   90.00
#
_symmetry.space_group_name_H-M   'P 1'
#
loop_
_entity.id
_entity.type
_entity.pdbx_description
1 polymer ?
#
loop_
_entity_poly.entity_id
_entity_poly.type
_entity_poly.pdbx_seq_one_letter_code
_entity_poly.pdbx_strand_id
1 'polypeptide(L)'
;PSPGKVEVDLWNNALANYSLGIMELGEASGQAQLPLSISEPATVKLRFTVNKPSDVNSPLYAELSGRVHALIYLNGRLIGRYYPRGSQSRFYLPEPYLTGENELTIMATPAEEGATLNVAIRPYMLTKIIQLRP
;
A
#
# COMPACT_ATOMS: atom_id res chain seq x y z
N PRO A 1 20.11 -0.59 16.37
CA PRO A 1 18.69 -0.93 16.65
C PRO A 1 17.96 -1.23 15.33
N SER A 2 17.66 -2.50 15.07
CA SER A 2 17.02 -2.93 13.80
C SER A 2 15.57 -2.44 13.72
N PRO A 3 15.16 -1.78 12.63
CA PRO A 3 13.75 -1.48 12.39
C PRO A 3 12.94 -2.78 12.29
N GLY A 4 11.78 -2.80 12.95
CA GLY A 4 10.94 -3.99 13.09
C GLY A 4 10.36 -4.46 11.76
N LYS A 5 10.47 -5.77 11.51
CA LYS A 5 9.68 -6.48 10.50
C LYS A 5 8.21 -6.45 10.91
N VAL A 6 7.33 -5.97 10.03
CA VAL A 6 5.91 -6.30 10.10
C VAL A 6 5.67 -7.41 9.08
N GLU A 7 5.68 -8.66 9.53
CA GLU A 7 5.27 -9.82 8.74
C GLU A 7 3.75 -9.98 8.93
N VAL A 8 2.98 -9.72 7.87
CA VAL A 8 1.54 -10.00 7.84
C VAL A 8 1.34 -11.39 7.25
N ASP A 9 1.01 -12.36 8.11
CA ASP A 9 0.72 -13.72 7.71
C ASP A 9 -0.74 -13.82 7.22
N LEU A 10 -0.94 -14.11 5.94
CA LEU A 10 -2.26 -14.25 5.32
C LEU A 10 -2.59 -15.75 5.17
N TRP A 11 -3.45 -16.25 6.06
CA TRP A 11 -4.18 -17.53 6.06
C TRP A 11 -3.53 -18.77 5.40
N ASN A 12 -3.26 -19.80 6.23
CA ASN A 12 -3.06 -21.21 5.87
C ASN A 12 -2.00 -21.50 4.78
N ASN A 13 -0.78 -21.01 4.95
CA ASN A 13 0.45 -21.53 4.30
C ASN A 13 0.46 -21.57 2.76
N ALA A 14 -0.47 -20.92 2.06
CA ALA A 14 -0.47 -20.82 0.61
C ALA A 14 0.49 -19.72 0.08
N LEU A 15 1.04 -18.90 0.97
CA LEU A 15 1.76 -17.66 0.66
C LEU A 15 3.13 -17.54 1.37
N ALA A 16 3.82 -18.66 1.65
CA ALA A 16 5.12 -18.66 2.32
C ALA A 16 6.21 -17.76 1.66
N ASN A 17 5.99 -17.28 0.43
CA ASN A 17 6.94 -16.46 -0.33
C ASN A 17 6.48 -15.02 -0.62
N TYR A 18 5.31 -14.58 -0.14
CA TYR A 18 4.89 -13.18 -0.25
C TYR A 18 5.28 -12.42 1.02
N SER A 19 6.27 -11.54 0.92
CA SER A 19 6.66 -10.64 2.00
C SER A 19 6.30 -9.20 1.64
N LEU A 20 5.36 -8.61 2.38
CA LEU A 20 5.09 -7.16 2.35
C LEU A 20 5.88 -6.51 3.49
N GLY A 21 7.09 -6.03 3.22
CA GLY A 21 7.85 -5.26 4.20
C GLY A 21 7.54 -3.78 4.07
N ILE A 22 6.77 -3.19 4.99
CA ILE A 22 6.55 -1.73 5.03
C ILE A 22 7.80 -1.07 5.63
N MET A 23 8.54 -0.28 4.84
CA MET A 23 9.65 0.54 5.35
C MET A 23 9.22 2.01 5.40
N GLU A 24 9.35 2.61 6.58
CA GLU A 24 8.68 3.87 6.95
C GLU A 24 9.35 5.15 6.44
N LEU A 25 8.47 6.14 6.23
CA LEU A 25 8.62 7.60 6.27
C LEU A 25 10.03 8.15 6.62
N GLY A 26 10.75 8.69 5.65
CA GLY A 26 11.71 9.77 5.92
C GLY A 26 10.94 11.08 6.08
N GLU A 27 11.13 11.95 7.07
CA GLU A 27 12.24 12.18 8.01
C GLU A 27 11.77 12.11 9.49
N ALA A 28 11.15 11.00 9.91
CA ALA A 28 10.91 10.75 11.33
C ALA A 28 11.61 9.44 11.70
N SER A 29 12.65 9.54 12.53
CA SER A 29 13.31 8.40 13.15
C SER A 29 12.39 7.77 14.23
N GLY A 30 11.27 7.18 13.83
CA GLY A 30 10.29 6.59 14.75
C GLY A 30 9.26 5.73 14.03
N GLN A 31 8.77 4.69 14.71
CA GLN A 31 7.70 3.80 14.25
C GLN A 31 6.38 4.58 14.14
N ALA A 32 5.78 4.63 12.95
CA ALA A 32 4.54 5.30 12.65
C ALA A 32 3.38 4.31 12.74
N GLN A 33 2.68 4.31 13.87
CA GLN A 33 1.45 3.53 14.02
C GLN A 33 0.32 4.18 13.20
N LEU A 34 -0.36 3.38 12.38
CA LEU A 34 -1.59 3.81 11.72
C LEU A 34 -2.75 3.83 12.73
N PRO A 35 -3.68 4.80 12.65
CA PRO A 35 -3.73 5.91 11.69
C PRO A 35 -2.67 7.00 11.92
N LEU A 36 -2.16 7.58 10.84
CA LEU A 36 -1.32 8.79 10.90
C LEU A 36 -2.21 10.02 11.11
N SER A 37 -1.85 10.85 12.09
CA SER A 37 -2.43 12.20 12.22
C SER A 37 -1.80 13.13 11.20
N ILE A 38 -2.64 13.78 10.39
CA ILE A 38 -2.22 14.74 9.37
C ILE A 38 -2.83 16.10 9.74
N SER A 39 -2.07 16.97 10.39
CA SER A 39 -2.51 18.31 10.79
C SER A 39 -2.22 19.39 9.74
N GLU A 40 -1.29 19.12 8.84
CA GLU A 40 -0.87 20.01 7.75
C GLU A 40 -0.61 19.19 6.48
N PRO A 41 -0.53 19.82 5.29
CA PRO A 41 -0.16 19.10 4.07
C PRO A 41 1.15 18.34 4.23
N ALA A 42 1.13 17.04 3.97
CA ALA A 42 2.26 16.14 4.23
C ALA A 42 2.45 15.13 3.09
N THR A 43 3.68 14.65 2.93
CA THR A 43 4.00 13.54 2.04
C THR A 43 4.29 12.30 2.86
N VAL A 44 3.45 11.28 2.71
CA VAL A 44 3.60 9.97 3.35
C VAL A 44 4.18 8.99 2.35
N LYS A 45 5.26 8.30 2.73
CA LYS A 45 5.92 7.30 1.88
C LYS A 45 5.91 5.94 2.55
N LEU A 46 5.48 4.93 1.80
CA LEU A 46 5.52 3.53 2.19
C LEU A 46 6.33 2.77 1.18
N ARG A 47 7.40 2.13 1.63
CA ARG A 47 8.17 1.22 0.79
C ARG A 47 7.73 -0.20 1.01
N PHE A 48 7.67 -1.00 -0.05
CA PHE A 48 7.24 -2.40 0.02
C PHE A 48 7.84 -3.26 -1.08
N THR A 49 8.04 -4.54 -0.78
CA THR A 49 8.48 -5.55 -1.74
C THR A 49 7.30 -6.35 -2.26
N VAL A 50 7.35 -6.79 -3.51
CA VAL A 50 6.34 -7.69 -4.10
C VAL A 50 7.04 -8.90 -4.70
N ASN A 51 6.89 -10.05 -4.03
CA ASN A 51 7.37 -11.35 -4.52
C ASN A 51 6.17 -12.15 -5.03
N LYS A 52 5.80 -11.97 -6.31
CA LYS A 52 4.68 -12.66 -6.94
C LYS A 52 5.14 -13.94 -7.67
N PRO A 53 4.70 -15.14 -7.26
CA PRO A 53 4.91 -16.37 -8.00
C PRO A 53 4.34 -16.26 -9.43
N SER A 54 5.02 -16.90 -10.39
CA SER A 54 4.63 -16.86 -11.81
C SER A 54 3.32 -17.58 -12.10
N ASP A 55 2.92 -18.53 -11.26
CA ASP A 55 1.67 -19.30 -11.35
C ASP A 55 0.50 -18.65 -10.58
N VAL A 56 0.66 -17.40 -10.14
CA VAL A 56 -0.38 -16.67 -9.39
C VAL A 56 -0.77 -15.37 -10.11
N ASN A 57 -2.08 -15.21 -10.30
CA ASN A 57 -2.69 -13.93 -10.64
C ASN A 57 -3.24 -13.28 -9.37
N SER A 58 -2.61 -12.19 -8.94
CA SER A 58 -2.96 -11.46 -7.72
C SER A 58 -2.70 -9.95 -7.90
N PRO A 59 -3.62 -9.25 -8.60
CA PRO A 59 -3.54 -7.79 -8.74
C PRO A 59 -3.64 -7.13 -7.37
N LEU A 60 -2.80 -6.14 -7.09
CA LEU A 60 -2.79 -5.44 -5.79
C LEU A 60 -3.54 -4.11 -5.86
N TYR A 61 -4.00 -3.64 -4.71
CA TYR A 61 -4.49 -2.28 -4.51
C TYR A 61 -3.97 -1.68 -3.21
N ALA A 62 -3.82 -0.35 -3.21
CA ALA A 62 -3.77 0.44 -1.98
C ALA A 62 -5.19 0.78 -1.55
N GLU A 63 -5.52 0.48 -0.29
CA GLU A 63 -6.76 0.86 0.37
C GLU A 63 -6.47 2.05 1.29
N LEU A 64 -7.10 3.19 1.03
CA LEU A 64 -6.98 4.38 1.85
C LEU A 64 -8.28 4.63 2.60
N SER A 65 -8.17 5.05 3.86
CA SER A 65 -9.29 5.60 4.61
C SER A 65 -8.81 6.73 5.50
N GLY A 66 -9.71 7.66 5.85
CA GLY A 66 -9.37 8.82 6.64
C GLY A 66 -10.04 10.10 6.16
N ARG A 67 -9.63 11.22 6.77
CA ARG A 67 -10.22 12.55 6.59
C ARG A 67 -9.26 13.50 5.87
N VAL A 68 -8.62 13.01 4.82
CA VAL A 68 -7.67 13.77 3.98
C VAL A 68 -8.09 13.76 2.52
N HIS A 69 -7.70 14.79 1.78
CA HIS A 69 -7.59 14.73 0.32
C HIS A 69 -6.20 14.22 -0.03
N ALA A 70 -6.07 13.33 -1.01
CA ALA A 70 -4.74 12.84 -1.38
C ALA A 70 -4.52 12.56 -2.86
N LEU A 71 -3.30 12.79 -3.33
CA LEU A 71 -2.76 12.24 -4.58
C LEU A 71 -1.90 11.01 -4.26
N ILE A 72 -2.10 9.94 -5.02
CA ILE A 72 -1.45 8.65 -4.76
C ILE A 72 -0.56 8.30 -5.93
N TYR A 73 0.71 8.04 -5.64
CA TYR A 73 1.72 7.69 -6.63
C TYR A 73 2.32 6.32 -6.31
N LEU A 74 2.50 5.50 -7.33
CA LEU A 74 3.28 4.26 -7.27
C LEU A 74 4.55 4.44 -8.08
N ASN A 75 5.72 4.29 -7.45
CA ASN A 75 7.03 4.45 -8.10
C ASN A 75 7.13 5.74 -8.93
N GLY A 76 6.64 6.85 -8.36
CA GLY A 76 6.63 8.18 -8.98
C GLY A 76 5.51 8.43 -10.01
N ARG A 77 4.64 7.46 -10.30
CA ARG A 77 3.51 7.60 -11.25
C ARG A 77 2.19 7.79 -10.54
N LEU A 78 1.42 8.81 -10.91
CA LEU A 78 0.09 9.06 -10.33
C LEU A 78 -0.86 7.92 -10.69
N ILE A 79 -1.45 7.27 -9.69
CA ILE A 79 -2.40 6.16 -9.85
C ILE A 79 -3.82 6.51 -9.37
N GLY A 80 -3.99 7.61 -8.63
CA GLY A 80 -5.32 7.97 -8.14
C GLY A 80 -5.39 9.23 -7.30
N ARG A 81 -6.64 9.64 -7.03
CA ARG A 81 -7.01 10.73 -6.13
C ARG A 81 -7.97 10.18 -5.09
N TYR A 82 -7.68 10.40 -3.83
CA TYR A 82 -8.56 10.07 -2.72
C TYR A 82 -9.28 11.32 -2.23
N TYR A 83 -10.59 11.18 -2.02
CA TYR A 83 -11.43 12.20 -1.40
C TYR A 83 -12.07 11.60 -0.15
N PRO A 84 -12.06 12.32 0.97
CA PRO A 84 -12.74 11.85 2.17
C PRO A 84 -14.24 11.84 1.90
N ARG A 85 -14.94 10.78 2.32
CA ARG A 85 -16.37 10.52 2.04
C ARG A 85 -16.70 10.23 0.56
N GLY A 86 -15.70 10.07 -0.31
CA GLY A 86 -15.89 9.52 -1.65
C GLY A 86 -16.21 8.02 -1.62
N SER A 87 -16.77 7.50 -2.71
CA SER A 87 -17.05 6.06 -2.86
C SER A 87 -15.79 5.22 -3.11
N GLN A 88 -14.72 5.84 -3.60
CA GLN A 88 -13.48 5.16 -3.95
C GLN A 88 -12.48 5.17 -2.79
N SER A 89 -12.24 4.02 -2.18
CA SER A 89 -11.19 3.79 -1.18
C SER A 89 -10.05 2.89 -1.69
N ARG A 90 -10.23 2.22 -2.84
CA ARG A 90 -9.28 1.27 -3.40
C ARG A 90 -8.68 1.78 -4.70
N PHE A 91 -7.36 1.71 -4.78
CA PHE A 91 -6.56 2.19 -5.90
C PHE A 91 -5.67 1.06 -6.38
N TYR A 92 -5.99 0.53 -7.55
CA TYR A 92 -5.21 -0.52 -8.18
C TYR A 92 -3.74 -0.09 -8.33
N LEU A 93 -2.83 -1.03 -8.02
CA LEU A 93 -1.39 -0.90 -8.23
C LEU A 93 -1.05 -1.60 -9.55
N PRO A 94 -0.89 -0.86 -10.66
CA PRO A 94 -0.71 -1.49 -11.97
C PRO A 94 0.57 -2.34 -12.00
N GLU A 95 0.45 -3.61 -12.38
CA GLU A 95 1.58 -4.53 -12.43
C GLU A 95 2.75 -4.02 -13.28
N PRO A 96 2.53 -3.33 -14.43
CA PRO A 96 3.65 -2.76 -15.20
C PRO A 96 4.45 -1.67 -14.46
N TYR A 97 3.92 -1.13 -13.36
CA TYR A 97 4.60 -0.12 -12.54
C TYR A 97 5.31 -0.75 -11.33
N LEU A 98 5.02 -2.01 -11.01
CA LEU A 98 5.66 -2.72 -9.90
C LEU A 98 7.05 -3.22 -10.27
N THR A 99 7.97 -3.12 -9.32
CA THR A 99 9.35 -3.60 -9.37
C THR A 99 9.63 -4.49 -8.15
N GLY A 100 10.86 -5.01 -7.99
CA GLY A 100 11.23 -5.80 -6.82
C GLY A 100 11.06 -5.04 -5.49
N GLU A 101 11.46 -3.76 -5.49
CA GLU A 101 11.19 -2.80 -4.42
C GLU A 101 10.30 -1.68 -4.95
N ASN A 102 9.31 -1.25 -4.17
CA ASN A 102 8.30 -0.27 -4.58
C ASN A 102 8.16 0.83 -3.52
N GLU A 103 7.77 2.02 -3.93
CA GLU A 103 7.40 3.15 -3.08
C GLU A 103 6.00 3.63 -3.44
N LEU A 104 5.07 3.60 -2.48
CA LEU A 104 3.78 4.28 -2.53
C LEU A 104 3.95 5.65 -1.86
N THR A 105 3.78 6.71 -2.63
CA THR A 105 3.81 8.10 -2.13
C THR A 105 2.38 8.65 -2.09
N ILE A 106 1.97 9.16 -0.93
CA ILE A 106 0.67 9.76 -0.71
C ILE A 106 0.90 11.23 -0.31
N MET A 107 0.54 12.15 -1.19
CA MET A 107 0.52 13.57 -0.87
C MET A 107 -0.83 13.90 -0.26
N ALA A 108 -0.90 14.04 1.05
CA ALA A 108 -2.12 14.22 1.82
C ALA A 108 -2.30 15.66 2.28
N THR A 109 -3.53 16.16 2.26
CA THR A 109 -3.93 17.45 2.82
C THR A 109 -5.11 17.21 3.77
N PRO A 110 -5.06 17.71 5.01
CA PRO A 110 -6.18 17.55 5.95
C PRO A 110 -7.45 18.17 5.39
N ALA A 111 -8.58 17.45 5.49
CA ALA A 111 -9.88 17.99 5.11
C ALA A 111 -10.63 18.63 6.29
N GLU A 112 -10.25 18.29 7.52
CA GLU A 112 -10.78 18.82 8.77
C GLU A 112 -9.70 18.75 9.87
N GLU A 113 -9.92 19.46 10.97
CA GLU A 113 -9.04 19.38 12.14
C GLU A 113 -9.04 17.95 12.71
N GLY A 114 -7.87 17.46 13.13
CA GLY A 114 -7.73 16.08 13.61
C GLY A 114 -7.82 15.03 12.50
N ALA A 115 -7.59 15.42 11.24
CA ALA A 115 -7.60 14.49 10.12
C ALA A 115 -6.61 13.34 10.30
N THR A 116 -7.07 12.13 9.97
CA THR A 116 -6.26 10.92 10.01
C THR A 116 -6.14 10.29 8.63
N LEU A 117 -5.08 9.52 8.42
CA LEU A 117 -4.84 8.71 7.22
C LEU A 117 -4.44 7.28 7.62
N ASN A 118 -5.18 6.31 7.12
CA ASN A 118 -4.81 4.89 7.09
C ASN A 118 -4.53 4.47 5.65
N VAL A 119 -3.59 3.55 5.50
CA VAL A 119 -3.27 2.93 4.22
C VAL A 119 -2.94 1.46 4.43
N ALA A 120 -3.45 0.59 3.56
CA ALA A 120 -3.10 -0.82 3.51
C ALA A 120 -2.87 -1.25 2.06
N ILE A 121 -2.01 -2.24 1.83
CA ILE A 121 -1.83 -2.86 0.51
C ILE A 121 -2.41 -4.27 0.58
N ARG A 122 -3.30 -4.61 -0.36
CA ARG A 122 -4.06 -5.87 -0.36
C ARG A 122 -4.22 -6.42 -1.79
N PRO A 123 -4.37 -7.73 -1.97
CA PRO A 123 -4.74 -8.31 -3.26
C PRO A 123 -6.25 -8.14 -3.53
N TYR A 124 -6.64 -7.88 -4.77
CA TYR A 124 -8.03 -7.94 -5.22
C TYR A 124 -8.59 -9.35 -5.15
N MET A 125 -7.77 -10.31 -5.55
CA MET A 125 -8.08 -11.73 -5.58
C MET A 125 -6.78 -12.53 -5.54
N LEU A 126 -6.88 -13.79 -5.15
CA LEU A 126 -5.78 -14.74 -5.20
C LEU A 126 -6.22 -15.89 -6.09
N THR A 127 -5.67 -15.96 -7.31
CA THR A 127 -6.04 -16.99 -8.28
C THR A 127 -4.79 -17.75 -8.73
N LYS A 128 -4.84 -19.08 -8.67
CA LYS A 128 -3.78 -19.94 -9.22
C LYS A 128 -4.02 -20.17 -10.71
N ILE A 129 -2.99 -19.94 -11.51
CA ILE A 129 -2.99 -20.22 -12.94
C ILE A 129 -2.69 -21.70 -13.12
N ILE A 130 -3.65 -22.45 -13.67
CA ILE A 130 -3.48 -23.86 -14.00
C ILE A 130 -3.26 -23.96 -15.51
N GLN A 131 -2.08 -24.41 -15.93
CA GLN A 131 -1.86 -24.76 -17.33
C GLN A 131 -2.47 -26.14 -17.59
N LEU A 132 -3.55 -26.16 -18.37
CA LEU A 132 -4.08 -27.41 -18.91
C LEU A 132 -3.15 -27.87 -20.01
N ARG A 133 -2.54 -29.05 -19.83
CA ARG A 133 -1.87 -29.73 -20.94
C ARG A 133 -2.96 -30.24 -21.89
N PRO A 134 -2.82 -30.03 -23.21
CA PRO A 134 -3.75 -30.57 -24.20
C PRO A 134 -3.81 -32.11 -24.13
#